data_AF-A0A7L3MWA1-F1
#
_entry.id   AF-A0A7L3MWA1-F1
#
_cell.length_a   1.000
_cell.length_b   1.000
_cell.length_c   1.000
_cell.angle_alpha   90.00
_cell.angle_beta   90.00
_cell.angle_gamma   90.00
#
_symmetry.space_group_name_H-M   'P 1'
#
loop_
_entity.id
_entity.type
_entity.pdbx_description
1 polymer ?
#
loop_
_entity_poly.entity_id
_entity_poly.type
_entity_poly.pdbx_seq_one_letter_code
_entity_poly.pdbx_strand_id
1 'polypeptide(L)'
;GYIKQCRKRADMFTEEQLKTIFGNIEDIYRCQKKFVKALEKKFNKDHPHLSEVGSCFLEYQTEFQIYSEYCNNHPNACMELSRLTKVNKYVYFFEACRLLQKMIDISLDGFLLTPVQKICKYPLQLAELLKYTNPQHRDFKDVEAALNAMKNVARLINERKRRLENIDKIAQWQSSIEDWE
;
A
#
# COMPACT_ATOMS: atom_id res chain seq x y z
N GLY A 1 -14.78 1.91 -5.53
CA GLY A 1 -15.53 3.11 -5.95
C GLY A 1 -14.91 3.80 -7.13
N TYR A 2 -13.84 4.57 -6.90
CA TYR A 2 -13.20 5.46 -7.88
C TYR A 2 -12.84 4.79 -9.21
N ILE A 3 -11.99 3.75 -9.21
CA ILE A 3 -11.48 3.10 -10.45
C ILE A 3 -12.60 2.73 -11.41
N LYS A 4 -13.69 2.13 -10.90
CA LYS A 4 -14.83 1.71 -11.72
C LYS A 4 -15.53 2.89 -12.38
N GLN A 5 -15.61 4.04 -11.70
CA GLN A 5 -16.20 5.25 -12.28
C GLN A 5 -15.22 5.94 -13.25
N CYS A 6 -13.93 5.98 -12.93
CA CYS A 6 -12.93 6.57 -13.82
C CYS A 6 -12.84 5.81 -15.16
N ARG A 7 -12.86 4.47 -15.14
CA ARG A 7 -12.89 3.63 -16.36
C ARG A 7 -14.11 3.84 -17.25
N LYS A 8 -15.23 4.30 -16.68
CA LYS A 8 -16.44 4.64 -17.45
C LYS A 8 -16.35 6.00 -18.14
N ARG A 9 -15.37 6.82 -17.77
CA ARG A 9 -15.19 8.19 -18.24
C ARG A 9 -13.90 8.31 -19.05
N ALA A 10 -13.85 7.61 -20.18
CA ALA A 10 -12.72 7.69 -21.12
C ALA A 10 -12.54 9.11 -21.71
N ASP A 11 -13.60 9.94 -21.65
CA ASP A 11 -13.56 11.37 -21.96
C ASP A 11 -12.80 12.21 -20.91
N MET A 12 -12.60 11.67 -19.71
CA MET A 12 -11.90 12.34 -18.60
C MET A 12 -10.55 11.69 -18.27
N PHE A 13 -10.42 10.38 -18.39
CA PHE A 13 -9.22 9.66 -17.97
C PHE A 13 -8.72 8.75 -19.08
N THR A 14 -7.45 8.91 -19.46
CA THR A 14 -6.77 7.93 -20.32
C THR A 14 -6.36 6.70 -19.51
N GLU A 15 -6.17 5.57 -20.19
CA GLU A 15 -5.67 4.34 -19.55
C GLU A 15 -4.30 4.54 -18.87
N GLU A 16 -3.45 5.40 -19.44
CA GLU A 16 -2.16 5.76 -18.83
C GLU A 16 -2.37 6.52 -17.52
N GLN A 17 -3.26 7.51 -17.49
CA GLN A 17 -3.58 8.24 -16.26
C GLN A 17 -4.16 7.31 -15.18
N LEU A 18 -5.01 6.36 -15.56
CA LEU A 18 -5.55 5.38 -14.63
C LEU A 18 -4.45 4.49 -14.05
N LYS A 19 -3.51 4.03 -14.88
CA LYS A 19 -2.34 3.26 -14.42
C LYS A 19 -1.46 4.08 -13.50
N THR A 20 -1.19 5.35 -13.81
CA THR A 20 -0.39 6.24 -12.97
C THR A 20 -1.06 6.53 -11.63
N ILE A 21 -2.35 6.88 -11.61
CA ILE A 21 -3.07 7.25 -10.38
C ILE A 21 -3.26 6.05 -9.46
N PHE A 22 -3.66 4.89 -10.00
CA PHE A 22 -4.08 3.75 -9.20
C PHE A 22 -3.02 2.66 -9.07
N GLY A 23 -2.01 2.62 -9.95
CA GLY A 23 -0.97 1.58 -9.96
C GLY A 23 -1.56 0.18 -9.92
N ASN A 24 -0.95 -0.69 -9.13
CA ASN A 24 -1.39 -2.07 -8.89
C ASN A 24 -2.35 -2.21 -7.67
N ILE A 25 -3.12 -1.16 -7.32
CA ILE A 25 -4.02 -1.20 -6.14
C ILE A 25 -5.06 -2.32 -6.19
N GLU A 26 -5.51 -2.71 -7.37
CA GLU A 26 -6.44 -3.85 -7.53
C GLU A 26 -5.77 -5.18 -7.17
N ASP A 27 -4.46 -5.30 -7.37
CA ASP A 27 -3.67 -6.47 -7.01
C ASP A 27 -3.47 -6.53 -5.50
N ILE A 28 -3.16 -5.38 -4.89
CA ILE A 28 -3.16 -5.22 -3.44
C ILE A 28 -4.51 -5.60 -2.84
N TYR A 29 -5.62 -5.15 -3.43
CA TYR A 29 -6.95 -5.50 -2.95
C TYR A 29 -7.22 -7.01 -3.04
N ARG A 30 -6.84 -7.66 -4.14
CA ARG A 30 -6.97 -9.12 -4.30
C ARG A 30 -6.13 -9.89 -3.29
N CYS A 31 -4.89 -9.47 -3.07
CA CYS A 31 -4.00 -10.02 -2.04
C CYS A 31 -4.61 -9.85 -0.64
N GLN A 32 -5.01 -8.63 -0.28
CA GLN A 32 -5.58 -8.34 1.03
C GLN A 32 -6.87 -9.10 1.30
N LYS A 33 -7.74 -9.29 0.30
CA LYS A 33 -8.96 -10.08 0.47
C LYS A 33 -8.66 -11.55 0.81
N LYS A 34 -7.56 -12.11 0.30
CA LYS A 34 -7.11 -13.46 0.66
C LYS A 34 -6.48 -13.47 2.06
N PHE A 35 -5.60 -12.51 2.34
CA PHE A 35 -4.94 -12.37 3.64
C PHE A 35 -5.92 -12.20 4.81
N VAL A 36 -6.92 -11.31 4.66
CA VAL A 36 -7.97 -11.12 5.67
C VAL A 36 -8.75 -12.42 5.92
N LYS A 37 -9.10 -13.15 4.87
CA LYS A 37 -9.76 -14.47 5.03
C LYS A 37 -8.89 -15.49 5.76
N ALA A 38 -7.57 -15.44 5.57
CA ALA A 38 -6.64 -16.30 6.32
C ALA A 38 -6.61 -15.92 7.81
N LEU A 39 -6.57 -14.61 8.11
CA LEU A 39 -6.65 -14.11 9.49
C LEU A 39 -7.98 -14.47 10.16
N GLU A 40 -9.11 -14.28 9.48
CA GLU A 40 -10.45 -14.60 9.99
C GLU A 40 -10.59 -16.10 10.34
N LYS A 41 -9.92 -16.98 9.59
CA LYS A 41 -9.89 -18.42 9.90
C LYS A 41 -9.07 -18.76 11.14
N LYS A 42 -8.04 -17.97 11.45
CA LYS A 42 -7.19 -18.14 12.64
C LYS A 42 -7.75 -17.47 13.89
N PHE A 43 -8.75 -16.60 13.73
CA PHE A 43 -9.38 -15.90 14.83
C PHE A 43 -10.25 -16.84 15.67
N ASN A 44 -9.88 -17.01 16.94
CA ASN A 44 -10.66 -17.78 17.89
C ASN A 44 -11.74 -16.88 18.52
N LYS A 45 -13.01 -17.15 18.23
CA LYS A 45 -14.13 -16.32 18.69
C LYS A 45 -14.39 -16.44 20.19
N ASP A 46 -14.24 -17.64 20.75
CA ASP A 46 -14.51 -17.91 22.16
C ASP A 46 -13.37 -17.41 23.05
N HIS A 47 -12.14 -17.51 22.55
CA HIS A 47 -10.94 -17.06 23.24
C HIS A 47 -10.02 -16.27 22.29
N PRO A 48 -10.31 -14.97 22.03
CA PRO A 48 -9.55 -14.14 21.08
C PRO A 48 -8.04 -14.10 21.31
N HIS A 49 -7.61 -14.12 22.58
CA HIS A 49 -6.20 -14.11 22.97
C HIS A 49 -5.44 -15.41 22.62
N LEU A 50 -6.15 -16.50 22.29
CA LEU A 50 -5.56 -17.76 21.81
C LEU A 50 -5.51 -17.85 20.28
N SER A 51 -5.82 -16.76 19.57
CA SER A 51 -5.71 -16.72 18.10
C SER A 51 -4.26 -16.88 17.65
N GLU A 52 -4.03 -17.65 16.59
CA GLU A 52 -2.70 -17.95 16.07
C GLU A 52 -2.52 -17.34 14.68
N VAL A 53 -2.17 -16.05 14.64
CA VAL A 53 -2.17 -15.24 13.42
C VAL A 53 -0.78 -15.04 12.84
N GLY A 54 0.29 -15.36 13.59
CA GLY A 54 1.67 -15.22 13.13
C GLY A 54 1.92 -15.98 11.82
N SER A 55 1.44 -17.21 11.73
CA SER A 55 1.60 -18.06 10.54
C SER A 55 1.00 -17.43 9.27
N CYS A 56 -0.07 -16.65 9.39
CA CYS A 56 -0.67 -15.97 8.23
C CYS A 56 0.27 -14.94 7.61
N PHE A 57 1.05 -14.21 8.41
CA PHE A 57 2.01 -13.25 7.88
C PHE A 57 3.18 -13.94 7.17
N LEU A 58 3.61 -15.09 7.68
CA LEU A 58 4.68 -15.89 7.07
C LEU A 58 4.26 -16.48 5.72
N GLU A 59 3.02 -16.96 5.61
CA GLU A 59 2.46 -17.48 4.36
C GLU A 59 2.38 -16.40 3.27
N TYR A 60 2.04 -15.16 3.63
CA TYR A 60 1.80 -14.05 2.69
C TYR A 60 3.00 -13.10 2.50
N GLN A 61 4.16 -13.40 3.09
CA GLN A 61 5.30 -12.48 3.11
C GLN A 61 5.81 -12.13 1.69
N THR A 62 5.74 -13.07 0.76
CA THR A 62 6.19 -12.90 -0.63
C THR A 62 5.19 -12.07 -1.41
N GLU A 63 3.90 -12.26 -1.17
CA GLU A 63 2.79 -11.54 -1.78
C GLU A 63 2.79 -10.07 -1.37
N PHE A 64 3.32 -9.73 -0.17
CA PHE A 64 3.48 -8.34 0.23
C PHE A 64 4.54 -7.58 -0.57
N GLN A 65 5.36 -8.24 -1.40
CA GLN A 65 6.33 -7.57 -2.28
C GLN A 65 5.66 -6.66 -3.32
N ILE A 66 4.39 -6.91 -3.67
CA ILE A 66 3.62 -6.05 -4.60
C ILE A 66 3.45 -4.61 -4.06
N TYR A 67 3.56 -4.41 -2.75
CA TYR A 67 3.55 -3.06 -2.15
C TYR A 67 4.78 -2.24 -2.56
N SER A 68 5.88 -2.89 -2.97
CA SER A 68 7.05 -2.17 -3.47
C SER A 68 6.73 -1.39 -4.74
N GLU A 69 6.07 -2.02 -5.70
CA GLU A 69 5.63 -1.36 -6.94
C GLU A 69 4.67 -0.20 -6.63
N TYR A 70 3.71 -0.42 -5.74
CA TYR A 70 2.77 0.62 -5.33
C TYR A 70 3.46 1.83 -4.69
N CYS A 71 4.35 1.58 -3.72
CA CYS A 71 5.08 2.64 -3.02
C CYS A 71 6.02 3.41 -3.95
N ASN A 72 6.61 2.75 -4.95
CA ASN A 72 7.46 3.40 -5.94
C ASN A 72 6.64 4.29 -6.90
N ASN A 73 5.42 3.87 -7.25
CA ASN A 73 4.53 4.66 -8.12
C ASN A 73 3.78 5.78 -7.37
N HIS A 74 3.62 5.68 -6.05
CA HIS A 74 2.81 6.62 -5.26
C HIS A 74 3.18 8.11 -5.46
N PRO A 75 4.47 8.51 -5.56
CA PRO A 75 4.83 9.90 -5.88
C PRO A 75 4.26 10.38 -7.24
N ASN A 76 4.28 9.52 -8.26
CA ASN A 76 3.73 9.84 -9.58
C ASN A 76 2.20 9.97 -9.53
N ALA A 77 1.54 9.10 -8.77
CA ALA A 77 0.10 9.20 -8.52
C ALA A 77 -0.27 10.54 -7.85
N CYS A 78 0.50 10.98 -6.84
CA CYS A 78 0.30 12.25 -6.17
C CYS A 78 0.49 13.46 -7.12
N MET A 79 1.52 13.40 -7.97
CA MET A 79 1.77 14.45 -8.97
C MET A 79 0.64 14.56 -9.98
N GLU A 80 0.19 13.42 -10.54
CA GLU A 80 -0.90 13.40 -11.50
C GLU A 80 -2.22 13.84 -10.88
N LEU A 81 -2.52 13.40 -9.64
CA LEU A 81 -3.71 13.89 -8.92
C LEU A 81 -3.65 15.39 -8.66
N SER A 82 -2.51 15.91 -8.19
CA SER A 82 -2.32 17.35 -7.98
C SER A 82 -2.59 18.15 -9.27
N ARG A 83 -2.10 17.66 -10.42
CA ARG A 83 -2.38 18.24 -11.73
C ARG A 83 -3.86 18.21 -12.08
N LEU A 84 -4.54 17.09 -11.89
CA LEU A 84 -5.97 16.94 -12.17
C LEU A 84 -6.85 17.81 -11.27
N THR A 85 -6.51 17.92 -9.99
CA THR A 85 -7.27 18.73 -9.02
C THR A 85 -7.21 20.23 -9.26
N LYS A 86 -6.32 20.72 -10.15
CA LYS A 86 -6.34 22.11 -10.61
C LYS A 86 -7.51 22.43 -11.56
N VAL A 87 -8.20 21.41 -12.07
CA VAL A 87 -9.32 21.59 -12.99
C VAL A 87 -10.61 21.13 -12.32
N ASN A 88 -11.55 22.06 -12.14
CA ASN A 88 -12.80 21.88 -11.38
C ASN A 88 -13.59 20.62 -11.75
N LYS A 89 -13.59 20.22 -13.04
CA LYS A 89 -14.31 19.01 -13.49
C LYS A 89 -13.85 17.73 -12.77
N TYR A 90 -12.55 17.60 -12.46
CA TYR A 90 -12.04 16.43 -11.73
C TYR A 90 -12.33 16.53 -10.24
N VAL A 91 -12.29 17.72 -9.67
CA VAL A 91 -12.65 17.96 -8.26
C VAL A 91 -14.09 17.52 -8.01
N TYR A 92 -15.04 18.01 -8.83
CA TYR A 92 -16.44 17.60 -8.72
C TYR A 92 -16.65 16.11 -8.98
N PHE A 93 -15.91 15.54 -9.94
CA PHE A 93 -15.99 14.12 -10.24
C PHE A 93 -15.53 13.25 -9.07
N PHE A 94 -14.39 13.56 -8.45
CA PHE A 94 -13.90 12.80 -7.30
C PHE A 94 -14.80 12.97 -6.08
N GLU A 95 -15.33 14.17 -5.84
CA GLU A 95 -16.27 14.39 -4.75
C GLU A 95 -17.59 13.62 -4.96
N ALA A 96 -18.14 13.61 -6.18
CA ALA A 96 -19.29 12.80 -6.51
C ALA A 96 -19.02 11.29 -6.30
N CYS A 97 -17.83 10.81 -6.67
CA CYS A 97 -17.43 9.43 -6.42
C CYS A 97 -17.36 9.11 -4.93
N ARG A 98 -16.83 10.02 -4.10
CA ARG A 98 -16.73 9.88 -2.64
C ARG A 98 -18.12 9.76 -2.01
N LEU A 99 -19.02 10.68 -2.34
CA LEU A 99 -20.40 10.73 -1.85
C LEU A 99 -21.20 9.51 -2.28
N LEU A 100 -21.11 9.10 -3.56
CA LEU A 100 -21.81 7.92 -4.08
C LEU A 100 -21.39 6.63 -3.35
N GLN A 101 -20.15 6.57 -2.86
CA GLN A 101 -19.62 5.44 -2.13
C GLN A 101 -19.75 5.58 -0.61
N LYS A 102 -20.39 6.66 -0.12
CA LYS A 102 -20.55 6.98 1.30
C LYS A 102 -19.23 6.90 2.06
N MET A 103 -18.16 7.36 1.43
CA MET A 103 -16.83 7.36 2.03
C MET A 103 -16.70 8.52 3.02
N ILE A 104 -15.89 8.30 4.06
CA ILE A 104 -15.50 9.35 5.01
C ILE A 104 -14.87 10.55 4.28
N ASP A 105 -14.83 11.69 4.96
CA ASP A 105 -14.33 12.96 4.40
C ASP A 105 -12.81 12.99 4.33
N ILE A 106 -12.29 12.13 3.45
CA ILE A 106 -10.88 12.01 3.09
C ILE A 106 -10.82 12.11 1.56
N SER A 107 -9.89 12.91 1.08
CA SER A 107 -9.61 13.07 -0.35
C SER A 107 -9.04 11.80 -0.97
N LEU A 108 -9.08 11.69 -2.30
CA LEU A 108 -8.61 10.49 -3.00
C LEU A 108 -7.12 10.20 -2.72
N ASP A 109 -6.27 11.21 -2.68
CA ASP A 109 -4.85 11.10 -2.31
C ASP A 109 -4.68 10.52 -0.90
N GLY A 110 -5.51 10.93 0.06
CA GLY A 110 -5.52 10.36 1.41
C GLY A 110 -5.84 8.86 1.40
N PHE A 111 -6.80 8.41 0.59
CA PHE A 111 -7.10 6.99 0.43
C PHE A 111 -5.95 6.23 -0.26
N LEU A 112 -5.29 6.82 -1.26
CA LEU A 112 -4.15 6.19 -1.95
C LEU A 112 -2.89 6.14 -1.08
N LEU A 113 -2.80 6.91 0.00
CA LEU A 113 -1.72 6.80 0.96
C LEU A 113 -1.89 5.57 1.89
N THR A 114 -3.10 5.03 2.02
CA THR A 114 -3.40 3.96 2.99
C THR A 114 -2.59 2.67 2.81
N PRO A 115 -2.27 2.17 1.58
CA PRO A 115 -1.44 0.97 1.44
C PRO A 115 0.01 1.20 1.88
N VAL A 116 0.55 2.39 1.60
CA VAL A 116 1.90 2.81 2.05
C VAL A 116 1.96 2.85 3.58
N GLN A 117 0.93 3.39 4.22
CA GLN A 117 0.85 3.40 5.68
C GLN A 117 0.67 1.98 6.25
N LYS A 118 -0.14 1.14 5.60
CA LYS A 118 -0.48 -0.18 6.12
C LYS A 118 0.73 -1.11 6.17
N ILE A 119 1.56 -1.11 5.13
CA ILE A 119 2.76 -1.95 5.09
C ILE A 119 3.78 -1.56 6.18
N CYS A 120 3.88 -0.26 6.49
CA CYS A 120 4.73 0.24 7.58
C CYS A 120 4.15 -0.01 8.99
N LYS A 121 2.83 -0.20 9.12
CA LYS A 121 2.18 -0.48 10.39
C LYS A 121 2.30 -1.93 10.85
N TYR A 122 2.42 -2.90 9.93
CA TYR A 122 2.49 -4.32 10.31
C TYR A 122 3.62 -4.66 11.30
N PRO A 123 4.87 -4.18 11.14
CA PRO A 123 5.91 -4.40 12.13
C PRO A 123 5.57 -3.85 13.52
N LEU A 124 4.89 -2.69 13.59
CA LEU A 124 4.50 -2.08 14.86
C LEU A 124 3.41 -2.90 15.55
N GLN A 125 2.41 -3.34 14.78
CA GLN A 125 1.31 -4.16 15.29
C GLN A 125 1.80 -5.54 15.78
N LEU A 126 2.73 -6.16 15.04
CA LEU A 126 3.32 -7.45 15.42
C LEU A 126 4.26 -7.32 16.62
N ALA A 127 4.99 -6.22 16.76
CA ALA A 127 5.82 -5.96 17.93
C ALA A 127 4.97 -5.81 19.20
N GLU A 128 3.86 -5.08 19.11
CA GLU A 128 2.93 -4.94 20.23
C GLU A 128 2.24 -6.26 20.56
N LEU A 129 1.87 -7.06 19.54
CA LEU A 129 1.34 -8.41 19.76
C LEU A 129 2.36 -9.28 20.49
N LEU A 130 3.60 -9.36 20.00
CA LEU A 130 4.67 -10.17 20.58
C LEU A 130 4.93 -9.82 22.05
N LYS A 131 4.90 -8.52 22.39
CA LYS A 131 5.08 -8.02 23.76
C LYS A 131 4.06 -8.62 24.75
N TYR A 132 2.84 -8.90 24.30
CA TYR A 132 1.79 -9.50 25.12
C TYR A 132 1.58 -11.00 24.87
N THR A 133 2.38 -11.62 24.00
CA THR A 133 2.35 -13.07 23.77
C THR A 133 3.33 -13.75 24.71
N ASN A 134 2.85 -14.65 25.57
CA ASN A 134 3.70 -15.44 26.47
C ASN A 134 4.66 -16.34 25.65
N PRO A 135 5.96 -16.48 26.00
CA PRO A 135 6.90 -17.39 25.32
C PRO A 135 6.46 -18.86 25.18
N GLN A 136 5.57 -19.34 26.06
CA GLN A 136 4.96 -20.67 25.98
C GLN A 136 3.70 -20.72 25.10
N HIS A 137 3.19 -19.57 24.64
CA HIS A 137 2.05 -19.51 23.74
C HIS A 137 2.40 -20.12 22.38
N ARG A 138 1.45 -20.85 21.78
CA ARG A 138 1.68 -21.59 20.52
C ARG A 138 2.09 -20.67 19.36
N ASP A 139 1.55 -19.46 19.31
CA ASP A 139 1.85 -18.46 18.27
C ASP A 139 3.15 -17.67 18.50
N PHE A 140 3.84 -17.81 19.65
CA PHE A 140 4.94 -16.91 20.01
C PHE A 140 6.05 -16.87 18.94
N LYS A 141 6.53 -18.05 18.52
CA LYS A 141 7.59 -18.17 17.51
C LYS A 141 7.16 -17.64 16.14
N ASP A 142 5.91 -17.89 15.77
CA ASP A 142 5.38 -17.45 14.48
C ASP A 142 5.17 -15.93 14.46
N VAL A 143 4.74 -15.32 15.56
CA VAL A 143 4.64 -13.86 15.70
C VAL A 143 6.02 -13.21 15.65
N GLU A 144 7.02 -13.80 16.33
CA GLU A 144 8.40 -13.32 16.27
C GLU A 144 8.99 -13.40 14.85
N ALA A 145 8.81 -14.54 14.17
CA ALA A 145 9.24 -14.71 12.79
C ALA A 145 8.50 -13.76 11.84
N ALA A 146 7.18 -13.59 12.02
CA ALA A 146 6.37 -12.66 11.25
C ALA A 146 6.83 -11.21 11.43
N LEU A 147 7.16 -10.79 12.66
CA LEU A 147 7.70 -9.46 12.94
C LEU A 147 8.97 -9.22 12.14
N ASN A 148 9.90 -10.18 12.13
CA ASN A 148 11.14 -10.07 11.38
C ASN A 148 10.90 -10.06 9.86
N ALA A 149 10.00 -10.91 9.36
CA ALA A 149 9.62 -10.94 7.95
C ALA A 149 9.03 -9.59 7.52
N MET A 150 8.10 -9.02 8.28
CA MET A 150 7.47 -7.75 7.93
C MET A 150 8.41 -6.54 8.07
N LYS A 151 9.35 -6.58 9.04
CA LYS A 151 10.46 -5.60 9.09
C LYS A 151 11.30 -5.65 7.81
N ASN A 152 11.62 -6.86 7.34
CA ASN A 152 12.37 -7.06 6.10
C ASN A 152 11.60 -6.56 4.87
N VAL A 153 10.30 -6.85 4.75
CA VAL A 153 9.45 -6.32 3.68
C VAL A 153 9.46 -4.79 3.66
N ALA A 154 9.20 -4.15 4.82
CA ALA A 154 9.20 -2.70 4.92
C ALA A 154 10.56 -2.09 4.56
N ARG A 155 11.67 -2.71 5.02
CA ARG A 155 13.04 -2.29 4.69
C ARG A 155 13.31 -2.40 3.19
N LEU A 156 12.93 -3.50 2.54
CA LEU A 156 13.14 -3.73 1.11
C LEU A 156 12.37 -2.72 0.26
N ILE A 157 11.13 -2.42 0.65
CA ILE A 157 10.32 -1.38 -0.02
C ILE A 157 11.00 -0.01 0.09
N ASN A 158 11.44 0.36 1.29
CA ASN A 158 12.13 1.63 1.51
C ASN A 158 13.46 1.70 0.75
N GLU A 159 14.23 0.62 0.72
CA GLU A 159 15.49 0.54 0.00
C GLU A 159 15.31 0.66 -1.52
N ARG A 160 14.30 -0.03 -2.06
CA ARG A 160 14.00 0.03 -3.50
C ARG A 160 13.53 1.42 -3.91
N LYS A 161 12.73 2.08 -3.08
CA LYS A 161 12.36 3.49 -3.28
C LYS A 161 13.59 4.40 -3.29
N ARG A 162 14.46 4.27 -2.29
CA ARG A 162 15.72 5.04 -2.19
C ARG A 162 16.63 4.86 -3.41
N ARG A 163 16.73 3.63 -3.93
CA ARG A 163 17.54 3.34 -5.13
C ARG A 163 16.99 4.02 -6.37
N LEU A 164 15.67 4.00 -6.58
CA LEU A 164 15.05 4.67 -7.72
C LEU A 164 15.25 6.19 -7.64
N GLU A 165 15.02 6.80 -6.47
CA GLU A 165 15.27 8.23 -6.26
C GLU A 165 16.73 8.63 -6.52
N ASN A 166 17.69 7.76 -6.17
CA ASN A 166 19.09 8.01 -6.44
C ASN A 166 19.43 7.92 -7.94
N ILE A 167 18.82 6.99 -8.68
CA ILE A 167 18.99 6.88 -10.13
C ILE A 167 18.47 8.15 -10.81
N ASP A 168 17.29 8.64 -10.40
CA ASP A 168 16.70 9.86 -10.95
C ASP A 168 17.59 11.09 -10.68
N LYS A 169 18.16 11.19 -9.46
CA LYS A 169 19.11 12.26 -9.12
C LYS A 169 20.39 12.21 -9.94
N ILE A 170 20.93 11.01 -10.23
CA ILE A 170 22.11 10.85 -11.08
C ILE A 170 21.80 11.32 -12.50
N ALA A 171 20.64 10.92 -13.05
CA ALA A 171 20.23 11.35 -14.39
C ALA A 171 20.05 12.88 -14.47
N GLN A 172 19.42 13.49 -13.46
CA GLN A 172 19.28 14.94 -13.36
C GLN A 172 20.65 15.63 -13.26
N TRP A 173 21.54 15.12 -12.41
CA TRP A 173 22.89 15.65 -12.27
C TRP A 173 23.67 15.57 -13.57
N GLN A 174 23.65 14.43 -14.26
CA GLN A 174 24.31 14.27 -15.56
C GLN A 174 23.76 15.25 -16.59
N SER A 175 22.44 15.44 -16.66
CA SER A 175 21.82 16.41 -17.58
C SER A 175 22.15 17.87 -17.29
N SER A 176 22.65 18.17 -16.09
CA SER A 176 23.02 19.53 -15.67
C SER A 176 24.47 19.90 -15.95
N ILE A 177 25.28 18.97 -16.47
CA ILE A 177 26.68 19.20 -16.79
C ILE A 177 26.80 19.60 -18.26
N GLU A 178 27.36 20.78 -18.50
CA GLU A 178 27.73 21.24 -19.84
C GLU A 178 28.94 20.43 -20.35
N ASP A 179 28.94 20.11 -21.65
CA ASP A 179 30.01 19.36 -22.34
C ASP A 179 30.31 17.96 -21.77
N TRP A 180 29.26 17.20 -21.42
CA TRP A 180 29.38 15.81 -21.01
C TRP A 180 29.71 14.89 -22.20
N GLU A 181 30.96 14.38 -22.27
CA GLU A 181 31.43 13.35 -23.21
C GLU A 181 31.45 11.93 -22.61
#